data_AF-A0A451AMH6-F1
#
_entry.id   AF-A0A451AMH6-F1
#
_cell.length_a   1.000
_cell.length_b   1.000
_cell.length_c   1.000
_cell.angle_alpha   90.00
_cell.angle_beta   90.00
_cell.angle_gamma   90.00
#
_symmetry.space_group_name_H-M   'P 1'
#
loop_
_entity.id
_entity.type
_entity.pdbx_description
1 polymer ?
#
loop_
_entity_poly.entity_id
_entity_poly.type
_entity_poly.pdbx_seq_one_letter_code
_entity_poly.pdbx_strand_id
1 'polypeptide(L)' 'DDGFTFTNIETLTGAAGTDSIIAKAAGNAFTITGTNAGSVDDGFTFTNIETLTGAAGTDSIIAKAGGNTFTITGT' A
#
# COMPACT_ATOMS: atom_id res chain seq x y z
N ASP A 1 -15.78 0.35 -22.17
CA ASP A 1 -15.32 -0.77 -21.33
C ASP A 1 -15.87 -0.46 -19.96
N ASP A 2 -17.05 -0.99 -19.69
CA ASP A 2 -17.83 -0.65 -18.51
C ASP A 2 -17.31 -1.55 -17.39
N GLY A 3 -16.20 -1.11 -16.80
CA GLY A 3 -15.37 -1.86 -15.88
C GLY A 3 -16.18 -2.53 -14.76
N PHE A 4 -15.92 -3.83 -14.58
CA PHE A 4 -16.40 -4.58 -13.43
C PHE A 4 -15.88 -3.92 -12.14
N THR A 5 -16.81 -3.50 -11.29
CA THR A 5 -16.48 -2.90 -9.99
C THR A 5 -16.52 -3.98 -8.91
N PHE A 6 -15.42 -4.11 -8.18
CA PHE A 6 -15.39 -4.84 -6.92
C PHE A 6 -15.74 -3.89 -5.79
N THR A 7 -16.67 -4.28 -4.93
CA THR A 7 -17.04 -3.53 -3.73
C THR A 7 -16.83 -4.44 -2.52
N ASN A 8 -16.71 -3.85 -1.32
CA ASN A 8 -16.53 -4.58 -0.07
C ASN A 8 -15.30 -5.51 -0.11
N ILE A 9 -14.14 -4.93 -0.43
CA ILE A 9 -12.84 -5.59 -0.25
C ILE A 9 -12.18 -4.99 0.98
N GLU A 10 -12.06 -5.79 2.04
CA GLU A 10 -11.45 -5.37 3.29
C GLU A 10 -9.99 -5.82 3.41
N THR A 11 -9.62 -6.91 2.73
CA THR A 11 -8.29 -7.54 2.85
C THR A 11 -7.74 -7.96 1.49
N LEU A 12 -6.47 -7.65 1.24
CA LEU A 12 -5.67 -8.15 0.12
C LEU A 12 -4.47 -8.93 0.64
N THR A 13 -4.28 -10.17 0.18
CA THR A 13 -3.16 -11.01 0.61
C THR A 13 -2.34 -11.41 -0.60
N GLY A 14 -1.06 -11.05 -0.60
CA GLY A 14 -0.09 -11.51 -1.57
C GLY A 14 0.24 -12.99 -1.41
N ALA A 15 0.70 -13.61 -2.49
CA ALA A 15 0.95 -15.03 -2.58
C ALA A 15 2.45 -15.32 -2.41
N ALA A 16 2.92 -16.42 -3.00
CA ALA A 16 4.35 -16.63 -3.16
C ALA A 16 4.86 -15.76 -4.33
N GLY A 17 5.98 -15.08 -4.14
CA GLY A 17 6.57 -14.22 -5.16
C GLY A 17 6.82 -12.81 -4.62
N THR A 18 6.92 -11.84 -5.52
CA THR A 18 6.94 -10.42 -5.19
C THR A 18 5.59 -9.83 -5.58
N ASP A 19 4.87 -9.32 -4.59
CA ASP A 19 3.57 -8.72 -4.79
C ASP A 19 3.67 -7.18 -4.73
N SER A 20 2.79 -6.51 -5.47
CA SER A 20 2.79 -5.06 -5.56
C SER A 20 1.40 -4.47 -5.53
N ILE A 21 1.29 -3.29 -4.91
CA ILE A 21 0.13 -2.41 -5.01
C ILE A 21 0.56 -1.15 -5.74
N ILE A 22 -0.21 -0.77 -6.75
CA ILE A 22 -0.15 0.54 -7.39
C ILE A 22 -1.40 1.28 -6.94
N ALA A 23 -1.22 2.41 -6.25
CA ALA A 23 -2.35 3.18 -5.76
C ALA A 23 -3.02 3.98 -6.90
N LYS A 24 -4.22 4.51 -6.62
CA LYS A 24 -4.96 5.31 -7.60
C LYS A 24 -4.22 6.63 -7.86
N ALA A 25 -4.48 7.24 -9.02
CA ALA A 25 -3.96 8.56 -9.40
C ALA A 25 -4.62 9.71 -8.59
N ALA A 26 -4.40 9.70 -7.27
CA ALA A 26 -4.74 10.74 -6.29
C ALA A 26 -3.66 10.73 -5.18
N GLY A 27 -3.75 11.62 -4.18
CA GLY A 27 -2.91 11.47 -3.00
C GLY A 27 -3.34 10.26 -2.17
N ASN A 28 -2.40 9.35 -1.87
CA ASN A 28 -2.67 8.15 -1.09
C ASN A 28 -1.83 8.08 0.19
N ALA A 29 -2.40 7.51 1.24
CA ALA A 29 -1.72 7.18 2.48
C ALA A 29 -1.46 5.67 2.57
N PHE A 30 -0.19 5.29 2.62
CA PHE A 30 0.26 3.93 2.91
C PHE A 30 0.62 3.82 4.40
N THR A 31 -0.25 3.20 5.20
CA THR A 31 0.01 3.01 6.63
C THR A 31 0.67 1.66 6.87
N ILE A 32 1.93 1.65 7.30
CA ILE A 32 2.70 0.43 7.53
C ILE A 32 2.47 -0.06 8.96
N THR A 33 1.92 -1.27 9.08
CA THR A 33 1.55 -1.88 10.37
C THR A 33 2.45 -3.03 10.78
N GLY A 34 3.18 -3.62 9.82
CA GLY A 34 4.13 -4.70 10.03
C GLY A 34 4.98 -4.99 8.79
N THR A 35 5.79 -6.05 8.85
CA THR A 35 6.55 -6.52 7.69
C THR A 35 5.60 -6.91 6.56
N ASN A 36 5.78 -6.28 5.39
CA ASN A 36 4.98 -6.51 4.18
C ASN A 36 3.46 -6.40 4.44
N ALA A 37 3.07 -5.56 5.40
CA ALA A 37 1.68 -5.43 5.85
C ALA A 37 1.31 -3.99 6.22
N GLY A 38 0.07 -3.61 5.92
CA GLY A 38 -0.39 -2.24 6.08
C GLY A 38 -1.81 -2.01 5.60
N SER A 39 -2.15 -0.74 5.37
CA SER A 39 -3.39 -0.32 4.71
C SER A 39 -3.11 0.76 3.66
N VAL A 40 -4.03 0.89 2.70
CA VAL A 40 -4.06 1.99 1.73
C VAL A 40 -5.32 2.82 1.99
N ASP A 41 -5.14 4.10 2.30
CA ASP A 41 -6.21 5.10 2.55
C ASP A 41 -7.26 4.68 3.58
N ASP A 42 -6.91 3.80 4.51
CA ASP A 42 -7.86 3.11 5.42
C ASP A 42 -9.01 2.39 4.69
N GLY A 43 -8.89 2.19 3.37
CA GLY A 43 -9.90 1.54 2.53
C GLY A 43 -9.83 0.02 2.59
N PHE A 44 -8.61 -0.53 2.50
CA PHE A 44 -8.36 -1.96 2.68
C PHE A 44 -7.01 -2.20 3.37
N THR A 45 -6.91 -3.36 4.00
CA THR A 45 -5.66 -3.86 4.59
C THR A 45 -4.95 -4.82 3.65
N PHE A 46 -3.63 -4.85 3.71
CA PHE A 46 -2.83 -5.80 2.94
C PHE A 46 -1.83 -6.56 3.81
N THR A 47 -1.53 -7.78 3.38
CA THR A 47 -0.48 -8.64 3.94
C THR A 47 0.29 -9.33 2.82
N ASN A 48 1.55 -9.68 3.07
CA ASN A 48 2.48 -10.25 2.09
C ASN A 48 2.60 -9.39 0.82
N ILE A 49 2.69 -8.06 0.97
CA ILE A 49 2.95 -7.14 -0.16
C ILE A 49 4.30 -6.46 0.05
N GLU A 50 5.22 -6.67 -0.87
CA GLU A 50 6.61 -6.18 -0.77
C GLU A 50 6.77 -4.78 -1.36
N THR A 51 5.99 -4.45 -2.38
CA THR A 51 6.17 -3.22 -3.16
C THR A 51 4.92 -2.34 -3.13
N LEU A 52 5.09 -1.09 -2.72
CA LEU A 52 4.05 -0.07 -2.74
C LEU A 52 4.47 1.06 -3.68
N THR A 53 3.65 1.30 -4.70
CA THR A 53 3.89 2.33 -5.70
C THR A 53 2.78 3.37 -5.60
N GLY A 54 3.16 4.60 -5.26
CA GLY A 54 2.29 5.77 -5.39
C GLY A 54 1.97 6.09 -6.85
N ALA A 55 1.14 7.10 -7.08
CA ALA A 55 0.77 7.52 -8.42
C ALA A 55 0.74 9.05 -8.51
N ALA A 56 -0.08 9.64 -9.37
CA ALA A 56 -0.23 11.09 -9.40
C ALA A 56 -0.84 11.59 -8.09
N GLY A 57 -0.30 12.65 -7.51
CA GLY A 57 -0.75 13.19 -6.22
C GLY A 57 0.38 13.24 -5.21
N THR A 58 0.08 13.72 -4.01
CA THR A 58 1.02 13.65 -2.88
C THR A 58 0.75 12.38 -2.11
N ASP A 59 1.63 11.40 -2.28
CA ASP A 59 1.58 10.15 -1.53
C ASP A 59 2.38 10.26 -0.22
N SER A 60 1.96 9.51 0.80
CA SER A 60 2.60 9.47 2.11
C SER A 60 2.79 8.05 2.59
N ILE A 61 3.95 7.78 3.20
CA ILE A 61 4.20 6.54 3.95
C ILE A 61 4.14 6.87 5.43
N ILE A 62 3.23 6.23 6.15
CA ILE A 62 2.96 6.45 7.58
C ILE A 62 3.44 5.22 8.33
N ALA A 63 4.42 5.40 9.21
CA ALA A 63 4.90 4.33 10.08
C ALA A 63 4.07 4.21 11.37
N LYS A 64 4.16 3.04 12.00
CA LYS A 64 3.66 2.84 13.37
C LYS A 64 4.37 3.76 14.36
N ALA A 65 3.68 4.12 15.44
CA ALA A 65 4.30 4.79 16.58
C ALA A 65 5.49 3.98 17.12
N GLY A 66 6.65 4.64 17.25
CA GLY A 66 7.90 4.01 17.70
C GLY A 66 9.10 4.36 16.81
N GLY A 67 10.22 3.71 17.09
CA GLY A 67 11.41 3.80 16.25
C GLY A 67 11.22 3.00 14.96
N ASN A 68 11.35 3.66 13.82
CA ASN A 68 11.28 3.05 12.50
C ASN A 68 12.57 3.37 11.74
N THR A 69 13.07 2.40 10.97
CA THR A 69 14.20 2.64 10.06
C THR A 69 13.65 2.73 8.64
N PHE A 70 13.86 3.88 8.00
CA PHE A 70 13.53 4.09 6.61
C PHE A 70 14.82 4.12 5.79
N THR A 71 14.90 3.25 4.79
CA THR A 71 15.96 3.30 3.79
C THR A 71 15.43 4.07 2.59
N ILE A 72 15.94 5.28 2.39
CA ILE A 72 15.62 6.10 1.21
C ILE A 72 16.75 5.90 0.21
N THR A 73 16.43 5.23 -0.90
CA THR A 73 17.32 5.10 -2.05
C THR A 73 16.84 6.03 -3.16
N GLY A 74 17.76 6.58 -3.95
CA GLY A 74 17.44 7.42 -5.10
C GLY A 74 18.51 7.32 -6.18
N THR A 75 18.20 7.88 -7.36
CA THR A 75 19.17 8.21 -8.41
C THR A 75 19.44 9.70 -8.41
#